data_AF-A0A7W6K6N0-F1
#
_entry.id   AF-A0A7W6K6N0-F1
#
_cell.length_a   1.000
_cell.length_b   1.000
_cell.length_c   1.000
_cell.angle_alpha   90.00
_cell.angle_beta   90.00
_cell.angle_gamma   90.00
#
_symmetry.space_group_name_H-M   'P 1'
#
loop_
_entity.id
_entity.type
_entity.pdbx_description
1 polymer ?
#
loop_
_entity_poly.entity_id
_entity_poly.type
_entity_poly.pdbx_seq_one_letter_code
_entity_poly.pdbx_strand_id
1 'polypeptide(L)'
;MAFLLYLSMSTEWSINYKGNELVLKDGFLIAYQLLLFEEIEWNYGSSDNELNEFKIILLNDTATIYAGWWGGIDFTSLSEATINKLIQLTDSIIQKARNSMNYLTASHIYRSCKEAHDYLISSGKSDWIFEFDSAELIYGDEQLPIENYSHAFHLIKLLMMGTLKHSDINGLLVG
;
A
#
# COMPACT_ATOMS: atom_id res chain seq x y z
N MET A 1 -2.15 -12.90 -15.69
CA MET A 1 -3.62 -12.82 -15.55
C MET A 1 -4.09 -12.90 -14.10
N ALA A 2 -3.35 -13.56 -13.18
CA ALA A 2 -3.78 -13.74 -11.78
C ALA A 2 -3.69 -12.46 -10.94
N PHE A 3 -2.68 -11.61 -11.14
CA PHE A 3 -2.48 -10.40 -10.33
C PHE A 3 -3.51 -9.29 -10.60
N LEU A 4 -3.83 -9.02 -11.87
CA LEU A 4 -4.85 -8.03 -12.23
C LEU A 4 -6.24 -8.45 -11.76
N LEU A 5 -6.57 -9.76 -11.85
CA LEU A 5 -7.80 -10.31 -11.29
C LEU A 5 -7.83 -10.23 -9.76
N TYR A 6 -6.68 -10.37 -9.09
CA TYR A 6 -6.57 -10.24 -7.63
C TYR A 6 -6.81 -8.80 -7.14
N LEU A 7 -6.40 -7.80 -7.94
CA LEU A 7 -6.69 -6.39 -7.67
C LEU A 7 -8.15 -6.01 -7.99
N SER A 8 -8.78 -6.61 -9.01
CA SER A 8 -10.14 -6.27 -9.45
C SER A 8 -11.28 -7.07 -8.80
N MET A 9 -11.05 -8.31 -8.34
CA MET A 9 -12.10 -9.21 -7.83
C MET A 9 -12.41 -9.08 -6.33
N SER A 10 -12.59 -7.86 -5.83
CA SER A 10 -12.51 -7.65 -4.39
C SER A 10 -13.65 -6.80 -3.81
N THR A 11 -14.88 -7.32 -3.86
CA THR A 11 -16.10 -6.61 -3.39
C THR A 11 -16.45 -6.80 -1.90
N GLU A 12 -15.91 -7.79 -1.19
CA GLU A 12 -16.31 -8.08 0.21
C GLU A 12 -15.21 -7.90 1.28
N TRP A 13 -15.27 -6.84 2.08
CA TRP A 13 -14.27 -6.52 3.13
C TRP A 13 -14.55 -7.24 4.45
N SER A 14 -13.53 -7.65 5.19
CA SER A 14 -13.69 -8.04 6.61
C SER A 14 -12.53 -7.51 7.47
N ILE A 15 -12.89 -6.95 8.61
CA ILE A 15 -11.98 -6.43 9.64
C ILE A 15 -12.09 -7.41 10.82
N ASN A 16 -10.99 -8.04 11.21
CA ASN A 16 -10.94 -8.89 12.40
C ASN A 16 -9.99 -8.27 13.41
N TYR A 17 -10.44 -8.06 14.65
CA TYR A 17 -9.67 -7.35 15.66
C TYR A 17 -9.50 -8.14 16.95
N LYS A 18 -8.22 -8.34 17.31
CA LYS A 18 -7.70 -8.63 18.66
C LYS A 18 -6.33 -7.93 18.86
N GLY A 19 -6.26 -6.59 18.87
CA GLY A 19 -5.02 -5.91 19.29
C GLY A 19 -4.93 -4.39 19.06
N ASN A 20 -4.65 -3.96 17.82
CA ASN A 20 -4.71 -2.58 17.28
C ASN A 20 -4.36 -2.60 15.79
N GLU A 21 -4.96 -3.55 15.06
CA GLU A 21 -4.58 -3.85 13.68
C GLU A 21 -5.76 -3.55 12.74
N LEU A 22 -5.47 -2.78 11.69
CA LEU A 22 -6.37 -2.56 10.56
C LEU A 22 -6.12 -3.66 9.53
N VAL A 23 -7.00 -4.65 9.47
CA VAL A 23 -6.95 -5.68 8.44
C VAL A 23 -7.65 -5.14 7.20
N LEU A 24 -6.85 -4.67 6.25
CA LEU A 24 -7.31 -4.37 4.90
C LEU A 24 -7.18 -5.61 4.03
N LYS A 25 -7.94 -5.64 2.94
CA LYS A 25 -7.68 -6.63 1.92
C LYS A 25 -6.30 -6.44 1.31
N ASP A 26 -5.68 -7.56 0.99
CA ASP A 26 -4.38 -7.64 0.34
C ASP A 26 -4.25 -6.67 -0.84
N GLY A 27 -5.26 -6.55 -1.70
CA GLY A 27 -5.25 -5.60 -2.82
C GLY A 27 -5.20 -4.12 -2.43
N PHE A 28 -5.83 -3.70 -1.33
CA PHE A 28 -5.70 -2.33 -0.81
C PHE A 28 -4.35 -2.12 -0.15
N LEU A 29 -3.89 -3.13 0.60
CA LEU A 29 -2.65 -3.07 1.35
C LEU A 29 -1.45 -2.99 0.40
N ILE A 30 -1.41 -3.88 -0.60
CA ILE A 30 -0.39 -3.87 -1.67
C ILE A 30 -0.40 -2.54 -2.40
N ALA A 31 -1.56 -2.05 -2.85
CA ALA A 31 -1.62 -0.78 -3.57
C ALA A 31 -1.13 0.38 -2.70
N TYR A 32 -1.53 0.42 -1.42
CA TYR A 32 -1.06 1.45 -0.50
C TYR A 32 0.47 1.38 -0.29
N GLN A 33 1.01 0.19 -0.03
CA GLN A 33 2.44 -0.02 0.19
C GLN A 33 3.25 0.40 -1.05
N LEU A 34 2.81 0.01 -2.25
CA LEU A 34 3.50 0.37 -3.49
C LEU A 34 3.43 1.88 -3.78
N LEU A 35 2.26 2.51 -3.61
CA LEU A 35 2.13 3.97 -3.79
C LEU A 35 2.91 4.74 -2.73
N LEU A 36 2.96 4.24 -1.48
CA LEU A 36 3.75 4.85 -0.42
C LEU A 36 5.25 4.74 -0.69
N PHE A 37 5.71 3.60 -1.20
CA PHE A 37 7.09 3.45 -1.68
C PHE A 37 7.43 4.51 -2.74
N GLU A 38 6.61 4.68 -3.77
CA GLU A 38 6.82 5.69 -4.81
C GLU A 38 6.89 7.12 -4.23
N GLU A 39 5.96 7.47 -3.34
CA GLU A 39 5.96 8.80 -2.73
C GLU A 39 7.20 9.04 -1.85
N ILE A 40 7.67 8.02 -1.13
CA ILE A 40 8.90 8.14 -0.33
C ILE A 40 10.11 8.32 -1.25
N GLU A 41 10.25 7.51 -2.30
CA GLU A 41 11.33 7.65 -3.29
C GLU A 41 11.32 9.03 -3.95
N TRP A 42 10.15 9.51 -4.37
CA TRP A 42 10.01 10.80 -5.05
C TRP A 42 10.37 12.00 -4.16
N ASN A 43 9.92 11.99 -2.89
CA ASN A 43 10.07 13.15 -2.01
C ASN A 43 11.37 13.11 -1.19
N TYR A 44 11.88 11.93 -0.85
CA TYR A 44 13.01 11.78 0.08
C TYR A 44 14.17 10.97 -0.50
N GLY A 45 13.92 10.13 -1.51
CA GLY A 45 14.95 9.29 -2.12
C GLY A 45 15.71 8.49 -1.04
N SER A 46 17.04 8.58 -1.06
CA SER A 46 17.92 7.96 -0.07
C SER A 46 18.34 8.89 1.09
N SER A 47 17.79 10.11 1.19
CA SER A 47 18.27 11.10 2.17
C SER A 47 17.80 10.89 3.61
N ASP A 48 16.78 10.06 3.82
CA ASP A 48 16.19 9.79 5.13
C ASP A 48 16.35 8.31 5.51
N ASN A 49 17.25 8.04 6.48
CA ASN A 49 17.59 6.67 6.86
C ASN A 49 16.40 5.88 7.44
N GLU A 50 15.58 6.50 8.28
CA GLU A 50 14.46 5.81 8.92
C GLU A 50 13.38 5.46 7.88
N LEU A 51 13.09 6.37 6.95
CA LEU A 51 12.20 6.08 5.82
C LEU A 51 12.78 5.05 4.85
N ASN A 52 14.11 5.02 4.65
CA ASN A 52 14.76 4.01 3.82
C ASN A 52 14.65 2.61 4.41
N GLU A 53 14.90 2.48 5.72
CA GLU A 53 14.72 1.22 6.43
C GLU A 53 13.25 0.78 6.40
N PHE A 54 12.33 1.71 6.63
CA PHE A 54 10.89 1.45 6.57
C PHE A 54 10.43 0.99 5.18
N LYS A 55 10.91 1.61 4.08
CA LYS A 55 10.60 1.16 2.71
C LYS A 55 10.95 -0.31 2.50
N ILE A 56 12.12 -0.74 2.96
CA ILE A 56 12.55 -2.13 2.80
C ILE A 56 11.60 -3.10 3.53
N ILE A 57 11.23 -2.77 4.77
CA ILE A 57 10.27 -3.56 5.56
C ILE A 57 8.93 -3.64 4.82
N LEU A 58 8.42 -2.48 4.39
CA LEU A 58 7.17 -2.33 3.65
C LEU A 58 7.13 -3.17 2.36
N LEU A 59 8.23 -3.18 1.59
CA LEU A 59 8.32 -3.95 0.34
C LEU A 59 8.47 -5.46 0.57
N ASN A 60 9.13 -5.88 1.65
CA ASN A 60 9.18 -7.30 2.03
C ASN A 60 7.82 -7.81 2.52
N ASP A 61 7.05 -6.97 3.22
CA ASP A 61 5.64 -7.27 3.54
C ASP A 61 4.79 -7.38 2.28
N THR A 62 4.98 -6.46 1.32
CA THR A 62 4.30 -6.52 0.01
C THR A 62 4.58 -7.86 -0.70
N ALA A 63 5.82 -8.34 -0.67
CA ALA A 63 6.22 -9.66 -1.19
C ALA A 63 5.44 -10.80 -0.56
N THR A 64 5.36 -10.74 0.78
CA THR A 64 4.77 -11.77 1.62
C THR A 64 3.29 -11.90 1.31
N ILE A 65 2.60 -10.75 1.18
CA ILE A 65 1.19 -10.69 0.78
C ILE A 65 1.02 -11.24 -0.64
N TYR A 66 1.89 -10.85 -1.57
CA TYR A 66 1.87 -11.36 -2.96
C TYR A 66 2.02 -12.89 -3.03
N ALA A 67 2.83 -13.47 -2.14
CA ALA A 67 3.02 -14.92 -2.02
C ALA A 67 1.83 -15.65 -1.36
N GLY A 68 0.76 -14.93 -0.99
CA GLY A 68 -0.46 -15.49 -0.38
C GLY A 68 -0.39 -15.63 1.13
N TRP A 69 0.55 -14.97 1.79
CA TRP A 69 0.69 -14.97 3.25
C TRP A 69 0.04 -13.72 3.85
N TRP A 70 -0.31 -13.79 5.13
CA TRP A 70 -0.84 -12.62 5.83
C TRP A 70 0.26 -11.57 6.00
N GLY A 71 -0.09 -10.30 5.78
CA GLY A 71 0.79 -9.16 5.99
C GLY A 71 0.03 -7.95 6.54
N GLY A 72 0.78 -6.97 7.01
CA GLY A 72 0.24 -5.77 7.65
C GLY A 72 1.14 -4.56 7.39
N ILE A 73 0.88 -3.47 8.11
CA ILE A 73 1.83 -2.35 8.20
C ILE A 73 1.99 -2.02 9.67
N ASP A 74 3.24 -2.11 10.14
CA ASP A 74 3.62 -1.74 11.49
C ASP A 74 4.31 -0.37 11.49
N PHE A 75 3.75 0.55 12.28
CA PHE A 75 4.26 1.90 12.47
C PHE A 75 4.85 2.12 13.87
N THR A 76 4.82 1.10 14.75
CA THR A 76 5.10 1.25 16.19
C THR A 76 6.56 1.56 16.51
N SER A 77 7.48 1.18 15.63
CA SER A 77 8.92 1.40 15.79
C SER A 77 9.40 2.74 15.23
N LEU A 78 8.52 3.51 14.57
CA LEU A 78 8.88 4.75 13.90
C LEU A 78 8.80 5.96 14.84
N SER A 79 9.71 6.92 14.64
CA SER A 79 9.67 8.20 15.32
C SER A 79 8.43 9.03 14.94
N GLU A 80 7.96 9.87 15.86
CA GLU A 80 6.83 10.78 15.61
C GLU A 80 7.07 11.69 14.39
N ALA A 81 8.32 12.13 14.18
CA ALA A 81 8.70 12.92 13.02
C ALA A 81 8.48 12.14 11.70
N THR A 82 8.82 10.86 11.68
CA THR A 82 8.62 9.99 10.51
C THR A 82 7.15 9.64 10.31
N ILE A 83 6.40 9.38 11.38
CA ILE A 83 4.94 9.22 11.31
C ILE A 83 4.28 10.45 10.68
N ASN A 84 4.68 11.66 11.08
CA ASN A 84 4.14 12.89 10.50
C ASN A 84 4.44 13.03 9.00
N LYS A 85 5.62 12.59 8.54
CA LYS A 85 5.93 12.54 7.10
C LYS A 85 5.03 11.54 6.38
N LEU A 86 4.87 10.32 6.93
CA LEU A 86 4.03 9.28 6.35
C LEU A 86 2.57 9.76 6.21
N ILE A 87 2.03 10.44 7.23
CA ILE A 87 0.69 11.05 7.17
C ILE A 87 0.56 12.03 6.00
N GLN A 88 1.56 12.90 5.79
CA GLN A 88 1.57 13.86 4.67
C GLN A 88 1.65 13.16 3.31
N LEU A 89 2.44 12.09 3.22
CA LEU A 89 2.52 11.27 2.01
C LEU A 89 1.18 10.56 1.73
N THR A 90 0.51 10.03 2.76
CA THR A 90 -0.83 9.45 2.60
C THR A 90 -1.85 10.47 2.10
N ASP A 91 -1.79 11.73 2.57
CA ASP A 91 -2.64 12.80 2.03
C ASP A 91 -2.35 13.06 0.54
N SER A 92 -1.07 13.07 0.13
CA SER A 92 -0.66 13.16 -1.28
C SER A 92 -1.25 12.02 -2.10
N ILE A 93 -1.15 10.77 -1.63
CA ILE A 93 -1.70 9.58 -2.29
C ILE A 93 -3.21 9.71 -2.48
N ILE A 94 -3.95 10.06 -1.43
CA ILE A 94 -5.41 10.22 -1.48
C ILE A 94 -5.79 11.32 -2.48
N GLN A 95 -5.08 12.44 -2.47
CA GLN A 95 -5.33 13.53 -3.43
C GLN A 95 -5.04 13.09 -4.87
N LYS A 96 -3.92 12.38 -5.12
CA LYS A 96 -3.56 11.89 -6.45
C LYS A 96 -4.54 10.84 -6.95
N ALA A 97 -4.98 9.91 -6.10
CA ALA A 97 -5.97 8.89 -6.45
C ALA A 97 -7.31 9.50 -6.91
N ARG A 98 -7.73 10.62 -6.31
CA ARG A 98 -8.97 11.32 -6.67
C ARG A 98 -8.84 12.21 -7.91
N ASN A 99 -7.68 12.82 -8.11
CA ASN A 99 -7.50 13.88 -9.10
C ASN A 99 -6.76 13.44 -10.37
N SER A 100 -6.13 12.26 -10.37
CA SER A 100 -5.39 11.73 -11.51
C SER A 100 -6.00 10.43 -11.99
N MET A 101 -6.55 10.45 -13.22
CA MET A 101 -7.21 9.30 -13.84
C MET A 101 -6.30 8.06 -13.95
N ASN A 102 -4.97 8.26 -14.03
CA ASN A 102 -4.02 7.18 -14.26
C ASN A 102 -3.29 6.72 -12.99
N TYR A 103 -3.55 7.34 -11.84
CA TYR A 103 -2.80 7.05 -10.61
C TYR A 103 -3.28 5.79 -9.90
N LEU A 104 -4.57 5.48 -9.95
CA LEU A 104 -5.13 4.29 -9.32
C LEU A 104 -5.65 3.31 -10.38
N THR A 105 -4.73 2.83 -11.21
CA THR A 105 -4.99 1.83 -12.26
C THR A 105 -4.19 0.57 -11.97
N ALA A 106 -4.68 -0.57 -12.45
CA ALA A 106 -3.97 -1.83 -12.25
C ALA A 106 -2.59 -1.83 -12.94
N SER A 107 -2.45 -1.14 -14.08
CA SER A 107 -1.19 -0.95 -14.82
C SER A 107 -0.20 -0.08 -14.06
N HIS A 108 -0.68 0.95 -13.35
CA HIS A 108 0.18 1.73 -12.48
C HIS A 108 0.71 0.88 -11.33
N ILE A 109 -0.17 0.24 -10.56
CA ILE A 109 0.23 -0.59 -9.41
C ILE A 109 1.17 -1.73 -9.82
N TYR A 110 0.94 -2.37 -10.97
CA TYR A 110 1.85 -3.39 -11.48
C TYR A 110 3.26 -2.84 -11.78
N ARG A 111 3.34 -1.64 -12.39
CA ARG A 111 4.62 -0.98 -12.66
C ARG A 111 5.33 -0.61 -11.37
N SER A 112 4.62 -0.05 -10.40
CA SER A 112 5.12 0.24 -9.05
C SER A 112 5.68 -1.03 -8.38
N CYS A 113 4.97 -2.16 -8.54
CA CYS A 113 5.40 -3.47 -8.04
C CYS A 113 6.73 -3.91 -8.64
N LYS A 114 6.89 -3.76 -9.95
CA LYS A 114 8.14 -4.06 -10.64
C LYS A 114 9.29 -3.15 -10.18
N GLU A 115 9.04 -1.85 -10.05
CA GLU A 115 10.03 -0.88 -9.57
C GLU A 115 10.48 -1.18 -8.13
N ALA A 116 9.52 -1.51 -7.25
CA ALA A 116 9.79 -1.93 -5.88
C ALA A 116 10.63 -3.22 -5.82
N HIS A 117 10.33 -4.19 -6.68
CA HIS A 117 11.11 -5.42 -6.78
C HIS A 117 12.56 -5.14 -7.24
N ASP A 118 12.72 -4.34 -8.29
CA ASP A 118 14.04 -3.96 -8.80
C ASP A 118 14.85 -3.19 -7.73
N TYR A 119 14.18 -2.33 -6.96
CA TYR A 119 14.75 -1.65 -5.80
C TYR A 119 15.26 -2.65 -4.75
N LEU A 120 14.43 -3.61 -4.33
CA LEU A 120 14.83 -4.62 -3.34
C LEU A 120 16.01 -5.47 -3.82
N ILE A 121 16.00 -5.91 -5.09
CA ILE A 121 17.13 -6.64 -5.68
C ILE A 121 18.40 -5.79 -5.63
N SER A 122 18.34 -4.54 -6.09
CA SER A 122 19.50 -3.65 -6.12
C SER A 122 20.07 -3.36 -4.73
N SER A 123 19.21 -3.36 -3.71
CA SER A 123 19.60 -3.19 -2.31
C SER A 123 20.22 -4.43 -1.68
N GLY A 124 20.14 -5.59 -2.34
CA GLY A 124 20.57 -6.89 -1.83
C GLY A 124 19.70 -7.41 -0.67
N LYS A 125 18.46 -6.92 -0.55
CA LYS A 125 17.52 -7.25 0.54
C LYS A 125 16.21 -7.88 0.05
N SER A 126 16.24 -8.47 -1.15
CA SER A 126 15.06 -9.11 -1.75
C SER A 126 14.95 -10.58 -1.36
N ASP A 127 13.79 -10.95 -0.81
CA ASP A 127 13.34 -12.34 -0.67
C ASP A 127 12.35 -12.75 -1.78
N TRP A 128 12.18 -11.93 -2.83
CA TRP A 128 11.24 -12.20 -3.93
C TRP A 128 11.85 -13.21 -4.90
N ILE A 129 11.15 -14.34 -5.14
CA ILE A 129 11.65 -15.45 -5.99
C ILE A 129 10.85 -15.58 -7.31
N PHE A 130 9.94 -14.65 -7.60
CA PHE A 130 9.10 -14.72 -8.80
C PHE A 130 9.54 -13.74 -9.90
N GLU A 131 9.31 -14.14 -11.16
CA GLU A 131 9.59 -13.31 -12.33
C GLU A 131 8.34 -12.52 -12.76
N PHE A 132 8.54 -11.27 -13.15
CA PHE A 132 7.47 -10.42 -13.68
C PHE A 132 7.24 -10.70 -15.17
N ASP A 133 6.03 -11.15 -15.52
CA ASP A 133 5.64 -11.32 -16.92
C ASP A 133 5.16 -10.00 -17.55
N SER A 134 5.97 -9.47 -18.47
CA SER A 134 5.67 -8.27 -19.25
C SER A 134 4.33 -8.30 -20.01
N ALA A 135 3.76 -9.48 -20.27
CA ALA A 135 2.45 -9.61 -20.91
C ALA A 135 1.29 -9.12 -20.02
N GLU A 136 1.48 -9.03 -18.70
CA GLU A 136 0.46 -8.53 -17.78
C GLU A 136 0.23 -7.00 -17.89
N LEU A 137 1.22 -6.23 -18.36
CA LEU A 137 1.08 -4.79 -18.61
C LEU A 137 0.11 -4.46 -19.76
N ILE A 138 -0.13 -5.42 -20.67
CA ILE A 138 -0.91 -5.20 -21.90
C ILE A 138 -2.42 -5.12 -21.61
N TYR A 139 -2.87 -5.57 -20.44
CA TYR A 139 -4.29 -5.72 -20.09
C TYR A 139 -4.78 -4.77 -18.98
N GLY A 140 -3.95 -3.80 -18.53
CA GLY A 140 -4.07 -3.24 -17.17
C GLY A 140 -4.62 -1.82 -16.99
N ASP A 141 -5.22 -1.14 -17.98
CA ASP A 141 -5.75 0.23 -17.75
C ASP A 141 -7.10 0.26 -17.02
N GLU A 142 -7.50 -0.85 -16.39
CA GLU A 142 -8.68 -0.87 -15.53
C GLU A 142 -8.47 0.07 -14.34
N GLN A 143 -9.36 1.05 -14.24
CA GLN A 143 -9.41 1.96 -13.11
C GLN A 143 -9.90 1.20 -11.88
N LEU A 144 -9.10 1.23 -10.82
CA LEU A 144 -9.50 0.64 -9.55
C LEU A 144 -10.57 1.51 -8.88
N PRO A 145 -11.44 0.96 -8.01
CA PRO A 145 -12.49 1.71 -7.32
C PRO A 145 -11.95 2.86 -6.43
N ILE A 146 -11.82 4.06 -6.99
CA ILE A 146 -11.18 5.23 -6.36
C ILE A 146 -11.71 5.48 -4.95
N GLU A 147 -13.03 5.47 -4.77
CA GLU A 147 -13.63 5.78 -3.46
C GLU A 147 -13.27 4.74 -2.41
N ASN A 148 -13.28 3.45 -2.76
CA ASN A 148 -12.97 2.36 -1.84
C ASN A 148 -11.50 2.40 -1.41
N TYR A 149 -10.58 2.62 -2.37
CA TYR A 149 -9.15 2.74 -2.09
C TYR A 149 -8.84 4.01 -1.30
N SER A 150 -9.43 5.15 -1.68
CA SER A 150 -9.27 6.41 -0.94
C SER A 150 -9.76 6.30 0.49
N HIS A 151 -10.89 5.61 0.70
CA HIS A 151 -11.41 5.32 2.03
C HIS A 151 -10.45 4.44 2.83
N ALA A 152 -9.97 3.34 2.25
CA ALA A 152 -9.00 2.46 2.89
C ALA A 152 -7.71 3.20 3.29
N PHE A 153 -7.16 4.04 2.40
CA PHE A 153 -5.97 4.84 2.69
C PHE A 153 -6.22 5.88 3.79
N HIS A 154 -7.42 6.44 3.83
CA HIS A 154 -7.82 7.34 4.92
C HIS A 154 -7.86 6.61 6.27
N LEU A 155 -8.33 5.37 6.32
CA LEU A 155 -8.30 4.57 7.55
C LEU A 155 -6.88 4.32 8.04
N ILE A 156 -5.93 4.04 7.13
CA ILE A 156 -4.50 3.91 7.48
C ILE A 156 -3.97 5.23 8.06
N LYS A 157 -4.32 6.37 7.46
CA LYS A 157 -3.96 7.68 8.01
C LYS A 157 -4.48 7.88 9.43
N LEU A 158 -5.76 7.57 9.68
CA LEU A 158 -6.36 7.72 11.01
C LEU A 158 -5.70 6.80 12.04
N LEU A 159 -5.26 5.60 11.62
CA LEU A 159 -4.47 4.67 12.43
C LEU A 159 -3.12 5.29 12.82
N MET A 160 -2.37 5.83 11.86
CA MET A 160 -1.09 6.51 12.13
C MET A 160 -1.25 7.72 13.06
N MET A 161 -2.38 8.45 12.94
CA MET A 161 -2.70 9.57 13.82
C MET A 161 -3.12 9.14 15.25
N GLY A 162 -3.29 7.84 15.51
CA GLY A 162 -3.84 7.33 16.77
C GLY A 162 -5.30 7.75 17.04
N THR A 163 -5.99 8.22 15.99
CA THR A 163 -7.37 8.74 16.09
C THR A 163 -8.42 7.69 15.77
N LEU A 164 -8.05 6.61 15.09
CA LEU A 164 -8.93 5.48 14.84
C LEU A 164 -9.14 4.71 16.15
N LYS A 165 -10.30 4.86 16.79
CA LYS A 165 -10.70 4.03 17.94
C LYS A 165 -11.52 2.85 17.46
N HIS A 166 -11.46 1.74 18.20
CA HIS A 166 -12.23 0.52 17.91
C HIS A 166 -13.75 0.79 17.76
N SER A 167 -14.30 1.83 18.40
CA SER A 167 -15.71 2.24 18.28
C SER A 167 -16.08 2.84 16.93
N ASP A 168 -15.14 3.48 16.25
CA ASP A 168 -15.40 4.30 15.06
C ASP A 168 -15.47 3.43 13.79
N ILE A 169 -14.84 2.25 13.86
CA ILE A 169 -14.77 1.26 12.77
C ILE A 169 -16.14 0.63 12.50
N ASN A 170 -16.97 0.43 13.53
CA ASN A 170 -18.33 -0.14 13.37
C ASN A 170 -19.35 0.85 12.75
N GLY A 171 -19.10 2.17 12.84
CA GLY A 171 -19.98 3.20 12.29
C GLY A 171 -19.76 3.49 10.79
N LEU A 172 -18.60 3.11 10.26
CA LEU A 172 -18.20 3.33 8.86
C LEU A 172 -18.60 2.18 7.91
N LEU A 173 -19.18 1.10 8.44
CA LEU A 173 -19.55 -0.13 7.72
C LEU A 173 -21.02 -0.17 7.23
N VAL A 174 -21.77 0.92 7.40
CA VAL A 174 -23.21 1.00 7.05
C VAL A 174 -23.51 2.09 6.01
N GLY A 175 -22.48 2.64 5.36
CA GLY A 175 -22.61 3.70 4.34
C GLY A 175 -22.51 3.18 2.92
#